data_AF-A0A842L1C3-F1
#
_entry.id   AF-A0A842L1C3-F1
#
_cell.length_a   1.000
_cell.length_b   1.000
_cell.length_c   1.000
_cell.angle_alpha   90.00
_cell.angle_beta   90.00
_cell.angle_gamma   90.00
#
_symmetry.space_group_name_H-M   'P 1'
#
loop_
_entity.id
_entity.type
_entity.pdbx_description
1 polymer ?
#
loop_
_entity_poly.entity_id
_entity_poly.type
_entity_poly.pdbx_seq_one_letter_code
_entity_poly.pdbx_strand_id
1 'polypeptide(L)' 'MIHGDWHRRSIEDPYAILWLDDASRFILSAGEFDKATTEYSIQTLKEAQKKVEEYNLKNI' A
#
# COMPACT_ATOMS: atom_id res chain seq x y z
N MET A 1 11.57 -3.12 6.11
CA MET A 1 11.29 -3.67 4.76
C MET A 1 9.80 -3.47 4.53
N ILE A 2 9.37 -3.10 3.33
CA ILE A 2 7.95 -2.98 3.00
C ILE A 2 7.53 -4.15 2.11
N HIS A 3 6.33 -4.65 2.32
CA HIS A 3 5.70 -5.69 1.51
C HIS A 3 4.43 -5.12 0.87
N GLY A 4 4.23 -5.41 -0.41
CA GLY A 4 3.05 -5.02 -1.17
C GLY A 4 2.42 -6.24 -1.83
N ASP A 5 1.10 -6.37 -1.73
CA ASP A 5 0.36 -7.45 -2.39
C ASP A 5 -0.98 -6.96 -2.95
N TRP A 6 -1.39 -7.57 -4.06
CA TRP A 6 -2.69 -7.38 -4.67
C TRP A 6 -3.65 -8.47 -4.22
N HIS A 7 -4.84 -8.09 -3.81
CA HIS A 7 -5.89 -9.00 -3.36
C HIS A 7 -7.24 -8.62 -3.98
N ARG A 8 -8.11 -9.61 -4.17
CA ARG A 8 -9.55 -9.41 -4.36
C ARG A 8 -10.30 -10.60 -3.76
N ARG A 9 -11.48 -10.35 -3.20
CA ARG A 9 -12.26 -11.40 -2.52
C ARG A 9 -12.96 -12.33 -3.51
N SER A 10 -13.46 -11.77 -4.61
CA SER A 10 -14.09 -12.49 -5.71
C SER A 10 -13.78 -11.81 -7.05
N ILE A 11 -14.26 -12.39 -8.16
CA ILE A 11 -14.12 -11.80 -9.50
C ILE A 11 -14.91 -10.49 -9.66
N GLU A 12 -16.00 -10.33 -8.90
CA GLU A 12 -16.90 -9.16 -8.95
C GLU A 12 -16.47 -8.04 -8.00
N ASP A 13 -15.51 -8.30 -7.11
CA ASP A 13 -14.98 -7.30 -6.18
C ASP A 13 -13.82 -6.52 -6.81
N PRO A 14 -13.61 -5.24 -6.42
CA PRO A 14 -12.46 -4.47 -6.85
C PRO A 14 -11.14 -5.11 -6.38
N TYR A 15 -10.05 -4.78 -7.08
CA TYR A 15 -8.71 -5.12 -6.65
C TYR A 15 -8.27 -4.16 -5.55
N ALA A 16 -7.81 -4.70 -4.44
CA ALA A 16 -7.15 -3.96 -3.37
C ALA A 16 -5.63 -4.18 -3.45
N ILE A 17 -4.84 -3.12 -3.34
CA ILE A 17 -3.41 -3.22 -3.04
C ILE A 17 -3.16 -2.67 -1.65
N LEU A 18 -2.32 -3.36 -0.88
CA LEU A 18 -1.89 -2.92 0.44
C LEU A 18 -0.37 -2.90 0.51
N TRP A 19 0.19 -1.83 1.06
CA TRP A 19 1.60 -1.73 1.42
C TRP A 19 1.72 -1.72 2.94
N LEU A 20 2.48 -2.66 3.50
CA LEU A 20 2.68 -2.80 4.93
C LEU A 20 4.16 -2.82 5.30
N ASP A 21 4.48 -2.34 6.50
CA ASP A 21 5.79 -2.59 7.11
C ASP A 21 5.88 -4.04 7.56
N ASP A 22 6.91 -4.75 7.11
CA ASP A 22 7.02 -6.20 7.29
C ASP A 22 7.22 -6.60 8.76
N ALA A 23 7.89 -5.76 9.56
CA ALA A 23 8.16 -6.07 10.96
C ALA A 23 6.93 -5.87 11.85
N SER A 24 6.24 -4.74 11.70
CA SER A 24 5.10 -4.37 12.54
C SER A 24 3.74 -4.87 12.03
N ARG A 25 3.68 -5.28 10.76
CA ARG A 25 2.43 -5.55 10.02
C ARG A 25 1.51 -4.33 9.91
N PHE A 26 2.04 -3.12 10.15
CA PHE A 26 1.27 -1.89 10.04
C PHE A 26 1.03 -1.54 8.57
N ILE A 27 -0.22 -1.26 8.20
CA ILE A 27 -0.57 -0.83 6.84
C ILE A 27 -0.19 0.64 6.67
N LEU A 28 0.74 0.88 5.74
CA LEU A 28 1.22 2.21 5.41
C LEU A 28 0.27 2.90 4.45
N SER A 29 -0.09 2.25 3.34
CA SER A 29 -1.07 2.72 2.36
C SER A 29 -1.88 1.57 1.78
N ALA A 30 -3.03 1.89 1.21
CA ALA A 30 -3.87 0.95 0.49
C ALA A 30 -4.70 1.70 -0.55
N GLY A 31 -5.17 0.98 -1.58
CA GLY A 31 -6.10 1.52 -2.57
C GLY A 31 -6.96 0.42 -3.19
N GLU A 32 -8.15 0.81 -3.63
CA GLU A 32 -9.10 -0.06 -4.34
C GLU A 32 -9.27 0.43 -5.79
N PHE A 33 -9.20 -0.48 -6.75
CA PHE A 33 -9.19 -0.17 -8.17
C PHE A 33 -9.90 -1.25 -9.00
N ASP A 34 -10.43 -0.85 -10.16
CA ASP A 34 -11.07 -1.79 -11.09
C ASP A 34 -10.07 -2.76 -11.75
N LYS A 35 -8.77 -2.43 -11.73
CA LYS A 35 -7.70 -3.22 -12.35
C LYS A 35 -6.44 -3.20 -11.49
N ALA A 36 -5.75 -4.33 -11.37
CA ALA A 36 -4.41 -4.39 -10.80
C ALA A 36 -3.38 -3.97 -11.87
N THR A 37 -2.92 -2.71 -11.81
CA THR A 37 -1.92 -2.18 -12.76
C THR A 37 -0.63 -1.74 -12.06
N THR A 38 0.45 -1.63 -12.83
CA THR A 38 1.73 -1.11 -12.36
C THR A 38 1.61 0.35 -11.90
N GLU A 39 0.81 1.17 -12.60
CA GLU A 39 0.62 2.59 -12.29
C GLU A 39 -0.02 2.77 -10.91
N TYR A 40 -1.06 2.01 -10.59
CA TYR A 40 -1.68 2.04 -9.26
C TYR A 40 -0.75 1.49 -8.18
N SER A 41 0.10 0.51 -8.54
CA SER A 41 1.14 0.00 -7.63
C SER A 41 2.17 1.09 -7.29
N ILE A 42 2.66 1.83 -8.29
CA ILE A 42 3.60 2.93 -8.10
C ILE A 42 2.95 4.08 -7.32
N GLN A 43 1.71 4.43 -7.63
CA GLN A 43 0.99 5.49 -6.94
C GLN A 43 0.87 5.18 -5.44
N THR A 44 0.35 4.00 -5.10
CA THR A 44 0.13 3.59 -3.71
C THR A 44 1.45 3.36 -2.96
N LEU A 45 2.52 2.94 -3.64
CA LEU A 45 3.85 2.85 -3.06
C LEU A 45 4.41 4.23 -2.66
N LYS A 46 4.24 5.24 -3.52
CA LYS A 46 4.65 6.63 -3.21
C LYS A 46 3.92 7.17 -1.99
N GLU A 47 2.63 6.84 -1.83
CA GLU A 47 1.86 7.20 -0.65
C GLU A 47 2.39 6.50 0.62
N ALA A 48 2.79 5.22 0.53
CA ALA A 48 3.43 4.51 1.64
C ALA A 48 4.76 5.18 2.05
N GLN A 49 5.61 5.53 1.08
CA GLN A 49 6.89 6.21 1.32
C GLN A 49 6.69 7.54 2.05
N LYS A 50 5.76 8.37 1.56
CA LYS A 50 5.43 9.65 2.19
C LYS A 50 4.99 9.48 3.65
N LYS A 51 4.18 8.45 3.94
CA LYS A 51 3.71 8.19 5.31
C LYS A 51 4.82 7.73 6.24
N VAL A 52 5.79 6.96 5.75
CA VAL A 52 7.00 6.61 6.51
C VAL A 52 7.86 7.84 6.78
N GLU A 53 8.06 8.71 5.78
CA GLU A 53 8.81 9.96 5.94
C GLU A 53 8.15 10.88 6.99
N GLU A 54 6.83 11.06 6.93
CA GLU A 54 6.07 11.83 7.91
C GLU A 54 6.18 11.26 9.33
N TYR A 55 6.18 9.92 9.47
CA TYR A 55 6.36 9.28 10.76
C TYR A 55 7.77 9.48 11.31
N ASN A 56 8.80 9.34 10.48
CA ASN A 56 10.18 9.54 10.89
C ASN A 56 10.43 11.00 11.30
N LEU A 57 9.93 11.98 10.55
CA LEU A 57 10.07 13.40 10.88
C LEU A 57 9.39 13.80 12.20
N LYS A 58 8.32 13.10 12.61
CA LYS A 58 7.62 13.36 13.88
C LYS A 58 8.30 12.74 15.11
N ASN A 59 9.22 11.79 14.90
CA ASN A 59 9.86 11.03 15.96
C ASN A 59 11.36 11.34 16.08
N ILE A 60 11.82 12.46 15.51
CA ILE A 60 13.15 13.07 15.68
C ILE A 60 12.98 14.34 16.51
#